data_AF-A0A7L4PTX9-F1
#
_entry.id   AF-A0A7L4PTX9-F1
#
_cell.length_a   1.000
_cell.length_b   1.000
_cell.length_c   1.000
_cell.angle_alpha   90.00
_cell.angle_beta   90.00
_cell.angle_gamma   90.00
#
_symmetry.space_group_name_H-M   'P 1'
#
loop_
_entity.id
_entity.type
_entity.pdbx_description
1 polymer ?
#
loop_
_entity_poly.entity_id
_entity_poly.type
_entity_poly.pdbx_seq_one_letter_code
_entity_poly.pdbx_strand_id
1 'polypeptide(L)'
;MPMHRALLYLLLEGNDDERFFSSVVNPVLADEGYRIKIWKYAREKRIRTEKFVQAIRADDADYLYVRDIDTAPSVAAKKREIRSWYHHAVAPGRIVIVVTEIESWYLAGLADEGLRHLSLTTPPATTDFVTKEEFNMMIPSGSSRIHFMRDLLARYDMSVAMERNRSFSYFMQRFAPRWVARHQGR
;
A
#
# COMPACT_ATOMS: atom_id res chain seq x y z
N MET A 1 21.75 20.99 0.19
CA MET A 1 20.29 20.98 0.41
C MET A 1 19.70 19.89 -0.48
N PRO A 2 19.06 18.84 0.03
CA PRO A 2 18.36 17.93 -0.86
C PRO A 2 17.16 18.69 -1.45
N MET A 3 17.18 18.93 -2.76
CA MET A 3 15.99 19.39 -3.48
C MET A 3 14.95 18.27 -3.36
N HIS A 4 13.83 18.54 -2.66
CA HIS A 4 12.67 17.67 -2.77
C HIS A 4 12.27 17.60 -4.25
N ARG A 5 12.19 16.38 -4.80
CA ARG A 5 12.00 16.13 -6.24
C ARG A 5 10.64 16.58 -6.74
N ALA A 6 9.57 16.38 -5.96
CA ALA A 6 8.20 16.82 -6.25
C ALA A 6 7.27 16.57 -5.05
N LEU A 7 6.14 17.28 -4.97
CA LEU A 7 5.03 16.95 -4.08
C LEU A 7 4.28 15.72 -4.63
N LEU A 8 4.08 14.70 -3.80
CA LEU A 8 3.38 13.45 -4.15
C LEU A 8 2.13 13.27 -3.28
N TYR A 9 0.97 13.16 -3.91
CA TYR A 9 -0.29 12.84 -3.25
C TYR A 9 -0.56 11.33 -3.28
N LEU A 10 -0.71 10.72 -2.11
CA LEU A 10 -1.18 9.34 -1.98
C LEU A 10 -2.68 9.35 -1.74
N LEU A 11 -3.44 8.91 -2.75
CA LEU A 11 -4.89 8.75 -2.69
C LEU A 11 -5.18 7.33 -2.20
N LEU A 12 -5.60 7.22 -0.94
CA LEU A 12 -5.79 5.96 -0.23
C LEU A 12 -7.27 5.72 0.10
N GLU A 13 -7.68 4.46 0.25
CA GLU A 13 -9.09 4.15 0.53
C GLU A 13 -9.49 4.64 1.92
N GLY A 14 -8.86 4.08 2.96
CA GLY A 14 -9.26 4.30 4.34
C GLY A 14 -8.10 4.54 5.30
N ASN A 15 -8.42 4.36 6.59
CA ASN A 15 -7.46 4.58 7.69
C ASN A 15 -6.42 3.46 7.79
N ASP A 16 -6.76 2.24 7.35
CA ASP A 16 -5.86 1.09 7.43
C ASP A 16 -4.75 1.20 6.39
N ASP A 17 -5.10 1.65 5.18
CA ASP A 17 -4.15 2.09 4.14
C ASP A 17 -3.25 3.21 4.66
N GLU A 18 -3.84 4.30 5.17
CA GLU A 18 -3.08 5.46 5.67
C GLU A 18 -2.08 5.05 6.74
N ARG A 19 -2.48 4.16 7.66
CA ARG A 19 -1.59 3.66 8.71
C ARG A 19 -0.42 2.86 8.15
N PHE A 20 -0.67 1.97 7.19
CA PHE A 20 0.38 1.20 6.55
C PHE A 20 1.33 2.12 5.80
N PHE A 21 0.79 2.97 4.93
CA PHE A 21 1.58 3.88 4.12
C PHE A 21 2.38 4.85 4.99
N SER A 22 1.79 5.41 6.04
CA SER A 22 2.51 6.33 6.94
C SER A 22 3.67 5.66 7.67
N SER A 23 3.55 4.37 7.99
CA SER A 23 4.56 3.65 8.80
C SER A 23 5.65 3.01 7.93
N VAL A 24 5.28 2.47 6.77
CA VAL A 24 6.18 1.66 5.91
C VAL A 24 6.60 2.44 4.67
N VAL A 25 5.64 2.99 3.93
CA VAL A 25 5.88 3.51 2.57
C VAL A 25 6.38 4.95 2.57
N ASN A 26 5.80 5.83 3.39
CA ASN A 26 6.12 7.25 3.42
C ASN A 26 7.58 7.53 3.76
N PRO A 27 8.20 6.86 4.76
CA PRO A 27 9.63 7.04 5.02
C PRO A 27 10.48 6.69 3.79
N VAL A 28 10.12 5.60 3.10
CA VAL A 28 10.82 5.14 1.89
C VAL A 28 10.68 6.13 0.74
N LEU A 29 9.46 6.61 0.46
CA LEU A 29 9.23 7.60 -0.60
C LEU A 29 9.85 8.96 -0.26
N ALA A 30 9.93 9.33 1.02
CA ALA A 30 10.62 10.54 1.46
C ALA A 30 12.12 10.42 1.16
N ASP A 31 12.71 9.25 1.38
CA ASP A 31 14.09 8.91 1.03
C ASP A 31 14.37 8.94 -0.48
N GLU A 32 13.35 8.63 -1.30
CA GLU A 32 13.39 8.82 -2.75
C GLU A 32 13.33 10.31 -3.17
N GLY A 33 13.05 11.20 -2.21
CA GLY A 33 13.04 12.65 -2.37
C GLY A 33 11.64 13.27 -2.48
N TYR A 34 10.57 12.51 -2.26
CA TYR A 34 9.19 13.03 -2.33
C TYR A 34 8.77 13.76 -1.06
N ARG A 35 7.96 14.82 -1.21
CA ARG A 35 7.16 15.34 -0.10
C ARG A 35 5.77 14.71 -0.19
N ILE A 36 5.39 13.91 0.80
CA ILE A 36 4.14 13.14 0.75
C ILE A 36 2.98 13.92 1.37
N LYS A 37 1.81 13.87 0.73
CA LYS A 37 0.51 14.23 1.31
C LYS A 37 -0.49 13.09 1.11
N ILE A 38 -1.24 12.73 2.15
CA ILE A 38 -2.26 11.68 2.05
C ILE A 38 -3.63 12.32 1.84
N TRP A 39 -4.43 11.73 0.94
CA TRP A 39 -5.84 12.05 0.73
C TRP A 39 -6.66 10.75 0.80
N LYS A 40 -7.60 10.65 1.72
CA LYS A 40 -8.50 9.49 1.82
C LYS A 40 -9.74 9.71 0.98
N TYR A 41 -10.06 8.77 0.08
CA TYR A 41 -11.18 8.94 -0.84
C TYR A 41 -12.44 8.15 -0.47
N ALA A 42 -12.42 7.18 0.47
CA ALA A 42 -13.60 6.33 0.74
C ALA A 42 -14.85 7.11 1.17
N ARG A 43 -14.67 8.23 1.88
CA ARG A 43 -15.76 9.10 2.33
C ARG A 43 -16.07 10.24 1.37
N GLU A 44 -15.34 10.32 0.26
CA GLU A 44 -15.48 11.39 -0.72
C GLU A 44 -16.41 10.97 -1.84
N LYS A 45 -17.18 11.94 -2.35
CA LYS A 45 -17.92 11.72 -3.59
C LYS A 45 -16.90 11.50 -4.71
N ARG A 46 -17.16 10.52 -5.58
CA ARG A 46 -16.28 10.19 -6.71
C ARG A 46 -15.85 11.40 -7.55
N ILE A 47 -16.80 12.30 -7.83
CA ILE A 47 -16.54 13.57 -8.55
C ILE A 47 -15.53 14.48 -7.85
N ARG A 48 -15.47 14.45 -6.51
CA ARG A 48 -14.49 15.24 -5.74
C ARG A 48 -13.09 14.66 -5.88
N THR A 49 -12.95 13.34 -5.82
CA THR A 49 -11.68 12.66 -6.09
C THR A 49 -11.21 12.92 -7.53
N GLU A 50 -12.12 12.88 -8.51
CA GLU A 50 -11.81 13.19 -9.90
C GLU A 50 -11.27 14.62 -10.07
N LYS A 51 -12.00 15.61 -9.57
CA LYS A 51 -11.60 17.03 -9.60
C LYS A 51 -10.27 17.25 -8.89
N PHE A 52 -10.04 16.55 -7.78
CA PHE A 52 -8.79 16.62 -7.05
C PHE A 52 -7.61 16.08 -7.87
N VAL A 53 -7.76 14.94 -8.55
CA VAL A 53 -6.75 14.40 -9.47
C VAL A 53 -6.48 15.37 -10.63
N GLN A 54 -7.51 16.00 -11.18
CA GLN A 54 -7.35 17.02 -12.22
C GLN A 54 -6.57 18.23 -11.71
N ALA A 55 -6.86 18.70 -10.50
CA ALA A 55 -6.16 19.82 -9.88
C ALA A 55 -4.68 19.49 -9.60
N ILE A 56 -4.38 18.30 -9.06
CA ILE A 56 -2.98 17.85 -8.85
C ILE A 56 -2.18 17.92 -10.16
N ARG A 57 -2.78 17.45 -11.26
CA ARG A 57 -2.13 17.47 -12.58
C ARG A 57 -1.95 18.88 -13.13
N ALA A 58 -2.87 19.80 -12.84
CA ALA A 58 -2.75 21.20 -13.24
C ALA A 58 -1.64 21.93 -12.46
N ASP A 59 -1.41 21.53 -11.21
CA ASP A 59 -0.37 22.08 -10.33
C ASP A 59 1.02 21.42 -10.50
N ASP A 60 1.20 20.59 -11.53
CA ASP A 60 2.44 19.82 -11.80
C ASP A 60 2.92 18.97 -10.60
N ALA A 61 1.98 18.58 -9.72
CA ALA A 61 2.24 17.66 -8.64
C ALA A 61 1.98 16.20 -9.08
N ASP A 62 2.61 15.25 -8.40
CA ASP A 62 2.45 13.84 -8.70
C ASP A 62 1.41 13.18 -7.77
N TYR A 63 0.89 12.02 -8.16
CA TYR A 63 -0.01 11.23 -7.33
C TYR A 63 0.10 9.72 -7.56
N LEU A 64 -0.28 8.95 -6.55
CA LEU A 64 -0.61 7.53 -6.67
C LEU A 64 -2.02 7.29 -6.16
N TYR A 65 -2.83 6.61 -6.97
CA TYR A 65 -4.15 6.12 -6.57
C TYR A 65 -4.03 4.66 -6.18
N VAL A 66 -4.22 4.35 -4.90
CA VAL A 66 -4.04 3.00 -4.34
C VAL A 66 -5.41 2.39 -4.09
N ARG A 67 -5.60 1.14 -4.49
CA ARG A 67 -6.82 0.38 -4.20
C ARG A 67 -6.53 -1.11 -4.16
N ASP A 68 -7.29 -1.84 -3.37
CA ASP A 68 -7.31 -3.30 -3.37
C ASP A 68 -7.84 -3.87 -4.69
N ILE A 69 -7.42 -5.09 -5.04
CA ILE A 69 -7.94 -5.78 -6.22
C ILE A 69 -9.34 -6.35 -5.94
N ASP A 70 -9.64 -6.64 -4.68
CA ASP A 70 -10.84 -7.32 -4.21
C ASP A 70 -11.10 -8.60 -5.03
N THR A 71 -12.28 -8.73 -5.62
CA THR A 71 -12.72 -9.85 -6.44
C THR A 71 -12.46 -9.65 -7.94
N ALA A 72 -11.74 -8.61 -8.35
CA ALA A 72 -11.52 -8.38 -9.78
C ALA A 72 -10.62 -9.46 -10.40
N PRO A 73 -10.93 -9.91 -11.63
CA PRO A 73 -10.26 -11.06 -12.23
C PRO A 73 -8.79 -10.79 -12.61
N SER A 74 -8.37 -9.53 -12.65
CA SER A 74 -6.97 -9.14 -12.88
C SER A 74 -6.71 -7.68 -12.52
N VAL A 75 -5.44 -7.35 -12.27
CA VAL A 75 -4.95 -5.97 -12.10
C VAL A 75 -5.34 -5.09 -13.29
N ALA A 76 -5.25 -5.63 -14.52
CA ALA A 76 -5.62 -4.90 -15.74
C ALA A 76 -7.13 -4.59 -15.79
N ALA A 77 -7.98 -5.54 -15.40
CA ALA A 77 -9.42 -5.33 -15.32
C ALA A 77 -9.76 -4.26 -14.27
N LYS A 78 -9.19 -4.35 -13.07
CA LYS A 78 -9.38 -3.34 -12.00
C LYS A 78 -8.92 -1.95 -12.44
N LYS A 79 -7.78 -1.84 -13.11
CA LYS A 79 -7.31 -0.56 -13.67
C LYS A 79 -8.26 0.02 -14.71
N ARG A 80 -8.86 -0.79 -15.59
CA ARG A 80 -9.86 -0.31 -16.56
C ARG A 80 -11.13 0.18 -15.88
N GLU A 81 -11.60 -0.55 -14.89
CA GLU A 81 -12.76 -0.18 -14.06
C GLU A 81 -12.55 1.18 -13.38
N ILE A 82 -11.44 1.35 -12.65
CA ILE A 82 -11.11 2.62 -11.98
C ILE A 82 -11.05 3.77 -12.99
N ARG A 83 -10.43 3.56 -14.15
CA ARG A 83 -10.37 4.60 -15.18
C ARG A 83 -11.75 4.99 -15.70
N SER A 84 -12.64 4.02 -15.88
CA SER A 84 -14.02 4.28 -16.29
C SER A 84 -14.77 5.12 -15.24
N TRP A 85 -14.63 4.78 -13.96
CA TRP A 85 -15.25 5.51 -12.85
C TRP A 85 -14.89 7.00 -12.81
N TYR A 86 -13.65 7.34 -13.18
CA TYR A 86 -13.13 8.71 -13.11
C TYR A 86 -12.99 9.36 -14.49
N HIS A 87 -13.77 8.95 -15.49
CA HIS A 87 -13.74 9.54 -16.84
C HIS A 87 -12.32 9.67 -17.42
N HIS A 88 -11.46 8.67 -17.15
CA HIS A 88 -10.04 8.62 -17.50
C HIS A 88 -9.13 9.71 -16.88
N ALA A 89 -9.60 10.47 -15.90
CA ALA A 89 -8.79 11.47 -15.18
C ALA A 89 -7.59 10.84 -14.47
N VAL A 90 -7.76 9.62 -13.92
CA VAL A 90 -6.70 8.82 -13.27
C VAL A 90 -5.89 8.09 -14.33
N ALA A 91 -4.59 8.36 -14.39
CA ALA A 91 -3.68 7.76 -15.36
C ALA A 91 -3.33 6.30 -14.98
N PRO A 92 -3.27 5.36 -15.93
CA PRO A 92 -3.05 3.93 -15.64
C PRO A 92 -1.72 3.63 -14.93
N GLY A 93 -0.68 4.43 -15.23
CA GLY A 93 0.64 4.32 -14.60
C GLY A 93 0.71 4.84 -13.17
N ARG A 94 -0.33 5.55 -12.71
CA ARG A 94 -0.49 6.10 -11.36
C ARG A 94 -1.43 5.28 -10.48
N ILE A 95 -2.05 4.24 -11.03
CA ILE A 95 -2.88 3.30 -10.27
C ILE A 95 -2.01 2.18 -9.72
N VAL A 96 -2.00 2.06 -8.40
CA VAL A 96 -1.40 0.96 -7.64
C VAL A 96 -2.53 0.03 -7.20
N ILE A 97 -2.40 -1.25 -7.54
CA ILE A 97 -3.33 -2.28 -7.11
C ILE A 97 -2.63 -3.15 -6.07
N VAL A 98 -3.21 -3.19 -4.88
CA VAL A 98 -2.80 -4.09 -3.81
C VAL A 98 -3.44 -5.45 -4.05
N VAL A 99 -2.66 -6.53 -3.93
CA VAL A 99 -3.14 -7.90 -4.15
C VAL A 99 -2.93 -8.72 -2.86
N THR A 100 -3.98 -9.32 -2.28
CA THR A 100 -5.41 -9.15 -2.64
C THR A 100 -6.02 -7.89 -2.02
N GLU A 101 -5.67 -7.60 -0.76
CA GLU A 101 -6.09 -6.41 -0.01
C GLU A 101 -4.94 -5.88 0.86
N ILE A 102 -5.05 -4.68 1.44
CA ILE A 102 -3.97 -4.09 2.26
C ILE A 102 -3.54 -4.96 3.44
N GLU A 103 -4.43 -5.79 3.97
CA GLU A 103 -4.14 -6.78 5.02
C GLU A 103 -3.04 -7.77 4.60
N SER A 104 -3.00 -8.14 3.32
CA SER A 104 -1.92 -8.98 2.78
C SER A 104 -0.55 -8.30 2.93
N TRP A 105 -0.48 -6.98 2.71
CA TRP A 105 0.74 -6.22 2.90
C TRP A 105 1.12 -6.15 4.38
N TYR A 106 0.17 -5.96 5.29
CA TYR A 106 0.43 -5.98 6.73
C TYR A 106 1.09 -7.28 7.22
N LEU A 107 0.67 -8.43 6.70
CA LEU A 107 1.28 -9.72 7.07
C LEU A 107 2.59 -10.01 6.35
N ALA A 108 2.78 -9.47 5.15
CA ALA A 108 3.92 -9.82 4.29
C ALA A 108 5.27 -9.62 4.99
N GLY A 109 5.41 -8.56 5.80
CA GLY A 109 6.65 -8.23 6.48
C GLY A 109 6.86 -8.89 7.83
N LEU A 110 5.97 -9.78 8.28
CA LEU A 110 6.11 -10.41 9.58
C LEU A 110 7.12 -11.56 9.52
N ALA A 111 8.32 -11.34 10.02
CA ALA A 111 9.34 -12.39 10.14
C ALA A 111 8.92 -13.49 11.13
N ASP A 112 9.59 -14.65 11.07
CA ASP A 112 9.23 -15.86 11.83
C ASP A 112 9.20 -15.64 13.36
N GLU A 113 9.99 -14.69 13.86
CA GLU A 113 9.97 -14.29 15.27
C GLU A 113 8.68 -13.53 15.66
N GLY A 114 8.18 -12.67 14.78
CA GLY A 114 6.92 -11.96 14.97
C GLY A 114 5.71 -12.89 14.96
N LEU A 115 5.73 -13.95 14.15
CA LEU A 115 4.68 -14.97 14.09
C LEU A 115 4.62 -15.80 15.37
N ARG A 116 5.78 -16.22 15.89
CA ARG A 116 5.87 -16.92 17.19
C ARG A 116 5.32 -16.06 18.33
N HIS A 117 5.63 -14.76 18.34
CA HIS A 117 5.12 -13.83 19.34
C HIS A 117 3.60 -13.63 19.28
N LEU A 118 3.02 -13.75 18.08
CA LEU A 118 1.58 -13.62 17.87
C LEU A 118 0.83 -14.96 17.94
N SER A 119 1.52 -16.05 18.28
CA SER A 119 0.98 -17.42 18.30
C SER A 119 0.32 -17.82 16.97
N LEU A 120 0.80 -17.26 15.87
CA LEU A 120 0.37 -17.61 14.52
C LEU A 120 1.14 -18.85 14.04
N THR A 121 0.47 -19.73 13.30
CA THR A 121 1.13 -20.86 12.63
C THR A 121 2.16 -20.37 11.61
N THR A 122 3.05 -21.27 11.16
CA THR A 122 4.09 -21.00 10.15
C THR A 122 3.58 -20.09 9.04
N PRO A 123 4.32 -19.03 8.66
CA PRO A 123 3.82 -18.09 7.66
C PRO A 123 3.55 -18.81 6.35
N PRO A 124 2.48 -18.42 5.63
CA PRO A 124 2.35 -18.88 4.27
C PRO A 124 3.54 -18.35 3.45
N ALA A 125 4.02 -19.15 2.50
CA ALA A 125 5.12 -18.76 1.62
C ALA A 125 4.81 -17.48 0.81
N THR A 126 3.52 -17.19 0.62
CA THR A 126 3.01 -15.95 0.02
C THR A 126 1.81 -15.45 0.80
N THR A 127 1.64 -14.13 0.85
CA THR A 127 0.47 -13.45 1.43
C THR A 127 -0.50 -12.94 0.36
N ASP A 128 -0.21 -13.14 -0.93
CA ASP A 128 -0.99 -12.58 -2.05
C ASP A 128 -2.49 -12.90 -1.99
N PHE A 129 -2.87 -13.99 -1.33
CA PHE A 129 -4.24 -14.48 -1.27
C PHE A 129 -4.93 -14.23 0.06
N VAL A 130 -4.23 -13.59 1.02
CA VAL A 130 -4.81 -13.29 2.33
C VAL A 130 -5.94 -12.29 2.16
N THR A 131 -7.13 -12.67 2.60
CA THR A 131 -8.29 -11.77 2.67
C THR A 131 -8.39 -11.09 4.03
N LYS A 132 -9.21 -10.04 4.11
CA LYS A 132 -9.57 -9.31 5.33
C LYS A 132 -10.23 -10.22 6.36
N GLU A 133 -11.04 -11.19 5.93
CA GLU A 133 -11.65 -12.18 6.80
C GLU A 133 -10.59 -13.09 7.43
N GLU A 134 -9.67 -13.62 6.61
CA GLU A 134 -8.56 -14.44 7.10
C GLU A 134 -7.66 -13.66 8.05
N PHE A 135 -7.33 -12.41 7.71
CA PHE A 135 -6.59 -11.51 8.58
C PHE A 135 -7.31 -11.26 9.91
N ASN A 136 -8.63 -11.05 9.88
CA ASN A 136 -9.40 -10.81 11.09
C ASN A 136 -9.45 -12.04 12.01
N MET A 137 -9.45 -13.25 11.44
CA MET A 137 -9.37 -14.50 12.22
C MET A 137 -8.02 -14.66 12.95
N MET A 138 -6.96 -13.97 12.48
CA MET A 138 -5.65 -13.97 13.12
C MET A 138 -5.56 -13.00 14.32
N ILE A 139 -6.54 -12.11 14.50
CA ILE A 139 -6.54 -11.16 15.61
C ILE A 139 -6.75 -11.93 16.92
N PRO A 140 -5.82 -11.85 17.90
CA PRO A 140 -5.99 -12.53 19.18
C PRO A 140 -7.23 -12.06 19.92
N SER A 141 -7.91 -12.97 20.61
CA SER A 141 -9.04 -12.64 21.48
C SER A 141 -8.66 -11.57 22.49
N GLY A 142 -9.50 -10.54 22.63
CA GLY A 142 -9.25 -9.40 23.52
C GLY A 142 -8.34 -8.31 22.93
N SER A 143 -7.73 -8.52 21.76
CA SER A 143 -6.99 -7.49 21.03
C SER A 143 -7.92 -6.72 20.09
N SER A 144 -7.67 -5.42 19.93
CA SER A 144 -8.33 -4.65 18.87
C SER A 144 -7.57 -4.79 17.55
N ARG A 145 -8.29 -4.73 16.44
CA ARG A 145 -7.68 -4.72 15.09
C ARG A 145 -6.59 -3.65 14.95
N ILE A 146 -6.83 -2.46 15.50
CA ILE A 146 -5.84 -1.36 15.46
C ILE A 146 -4.58 -1.70 16.26
N HIS A 147 -4.74 -2.29 17.45
CA HIS A 147 -3.59 -2.71 18.26
C HIS A 147 -2.79 -3.80 17.54
N PHE A 148 -3.47 -4.82 17.02
CA PHE A 148 -2.85 -5.89 16.24
C PHE A 148 -2.05 -5.34 15.03
N MET A 149 -2.65 -4.45 14.23
CA MET A 149 -1.95 -3.81 13.10
C MET A 149 -0.72 -3.01 13.55
N ARG A 150 -0.78 -2.33 14.69
CA ARG A 150 0.39 -1.61 15.23
C ARG A 150 1.50 -2.57 15.65
N ASP A 151 1.15 -3.70 16.25
CA ASP A 151 2.11 -4.73 16.65
C ASP A 151 2.81 -5.37 15.44
N LEU A 152 2.07 -5.58 14.34
CA LEU A 152 2.63 -6.02 13.06
C LEU A 152 3.62 -4.98 12.50
N LEU A 153 3.20 -3.72 12.44
CA LEU A 153 4.03 -2.63 11.90
C LEU A 153 5.32 -2.41 12.71
N ALA A 154 5.28 -2.62 14.03
CA ALA A 154 6.45 -2.49 14.90
C ALA A 154 7.55 -3.53 14.62
N ARG A 155 7.22 -4.63 13.91
CA ARG A 155 8.11 -5.75 13.59
C ARG A 155 8.21 -5.99 12.09
N TYR A 156 7.88 -4.97 11.30
CA TYR A 156 7.73 -5.09 9.87
C TYR A 156 9.08 -5.10 9.16
N ASP A 157 9.38 -6.20 8.45
CA ASP A 157 10.54 -6.34 7.58
C ASP A 157 10.12 -6.16 6.12
N MET A 158 10.60 -5.07 5.49
CA MET A 158 10.28 -4.76 4.10
C MET A 158 10.90 -5.75 3.11
N SER A 159 12.07 -6.32 3.41
CA SER A 159 12.71 -7.30 2.54
C SER A 159 11.89 -8.60 2.51
N VAL A 160 11.47 -9.08 3.69
CA VAL A 160 10.56 -10.24 3.81
C VAL A 160 9.22 -9.96 3.12
N ALA A 161 8.69 -8.74 3.27
CA ALA A 161 7.45 -8.36 2.61
C ALA A 161 7.54 -8.42 1.08
N MET A 162 8.66 -7.98 0.51
CA MET A 162 8.90 -8.03 -0.92
C MET A 162 9.09 -9.46 -1.46
N GLU A 163 9.53 -10.40 -0.62
CA GLU A 163 9.61 -11.82 -0.98
C GLU A 163 8.23 -12.49 -0.92
N ARG A 164 7.40 -12.12 0.07
CA ARG A 164 6.12 -12.79 0.36
C ARG A 164 4.90 -12.16 -0.31
N ASN A 165 4.99 -10.95 -0.86
CA ASN A 165 3.88 -10.32 -1.54
C ASN A 165 4.30 -9.69 -2.87
N ARG A 166 3.77 -10.22 -3.98
CA ARG A 166 4.14 -9.77 -5.32
C ARG A 166 3.73 -8.34 -5.61
N SER A 167 2.58 -7.90 -5.10
CA SER A 167 2.10 -6.53 -5.33
C SER A 167 2.88 -5.50 -4.52
N PHE A 168 3.29 -5.84 -3.30
CA PHE A 168 4.21 -5.00 -2.51
C PHE A 168 5.60 -4.94 -3.18
N SER A 169 6.12 -6.08 -3.61
CA SER A 169 7.39 -6.16 -4.35
C SER A 169 7.36 -5.29 -5.62
N TYR A 170 6.30 -5.40 -6.41
CA TYR A 170 6.08 -4.57 -7.60
C TYR A 170 6.04 -3.07 -7.25
N PHE A 171 5.35 -2.70 -6.17
CA PHE A 171 5.28 -1.32 -5.71
C PHE A 171 6.68 -0.78 -5.38
N MET A 172 7.44 -1.52 -4.56
CA MET A 172 8.79 -1.10 -4.12
C MET A 172 9.76 -0.98 -5.30
N GLN A 173 9.77 -1.95 -6.21
CA GLN A 173 10.61 -1.90 -7.41
C GLN A 173 10.29 -0.70 -8.31
N ARG A 174 9.01 -0.33 -8.41
CA ARG A 174 8.55 0.73 -9.30
C ARG A 174 8.71 2.14 -8.71
N PHE A 175 8.44 2.29 -7.41
CA PHE A 175 8.32 3.61 -6.77
C PHE A 175 9.41 3.89 -5.73
N ALA A 176 10.17 2.87 -5.32
CA ALA A 176 11.27 2.99 -4.38
C ALA A 176 12.57 2.30 -4.87
N PRO A 177 13.01 2.54 -6.13
CA PRO A 177 14.13 1.79 -6.72
C PRO A 177 15.46 2.00 -5.99
N ARG A 178 15.71 3.17 -5.36
CA ARG A 178 16.95 3.39 -4.59
C ARG A 178 16.92 2.63 -3.28
N TRP A 179 15.76 2.56 -2.62
CA TRP A 179 15.61 1.70 -1.45
C TRP A 179 15.92 0.24 -1.81
N VAL A 180 15.30 -0.28 -2.89
CA VAL A 180 15.51 -1.66 -3.35
C VAL A 180 16.99 -1.92 -3.69
N ALA A 181 17.64 -1.01 -4.42
CA ALA A 181 19.05 -1.17 -4.77
C ALA A 181 19.99 -1.23 -3.55
N ARG A 182 19.64 -0.56 -2.45
CA ARG A 182 20.45 -0.54 -1.21
C ARG A 182 20.24 -1.76 -0.32
N HIS A 183 19.06 -2.39 -0.36
CA HIS A 183 18.67 -3.42 0.62
C HIS A 183 18.46 -4.81 0.02
N GLN A 184 18.29 -4.91 -1.30
CA GLN A 184 18.19 -6.18 -2.02
C GLN A 184 19.35 -6.38 -3.02
N GLY A 185 20.41 -5.56 -2.90
CA GLY A 185 21.63 -5.72 -3.65
C GLY A 185 22.38 -6.99 -3.23
N ARG A 186 22.59 -7.87 -4.21
CA ARG A 186 23.64 -8.90 -4.21
C ARG A 186 25.01 -8.26 -4.07
#